data_AF-A0A6I4Q6G6-F1
#
_entry.id   AF-A0A6I4Q6G6-F1
#
_cell.length_a   1.000
_cell.length_b   1.000
_cell.length_c   1.000
_cell.angle_alpha   90.00
_cell.angle_beta   90.00
_cell.angle_gamma   90.00
#
_symmetry.space_group_name_H-M   'P 1'
#
loop_
_entity.id
_entity.type
_entity.pdbx_description
1 polymer ?
#
loop_
_entity_poly.entity_id
_entity_poly.type
_entity_poly.pdbx_seq_one_letter_code
_entity_poly.pdbx_strand_id
1 'polypeptide(L)' 'MNKNRSIQLAIEILGGQKKLGEITGTTQPNVWKWLHNKQKVKADYVPLIVKATNGVVKACELRPDLPELFPPE' A
#
# COMPACT_ATOMS: atom_id res chain seq x y z
N MET A 1 9.15 -2.77 16.46
CA MET A 1 8.13 -1.98 15.73
C MET A 1 7.35 -2.92 14.81
N ASN A 2 6.02 -2.92 14.87
CA ASN A 2 5.19 -3.75 13.99
C ASN A 2 5.02 -3.06 12.62
N LYS A 3 5.36 -3.76 11.52
CA LYS A 3 5.26 -3.23 10.15
C LYS A 3 3.93 -3.62 9.52
N ASN A 4 3.38 -2.76 8.67
CA ASN A 4 2.26 -3.09 7.81
C ASN A 4 2.71 -4.13 6.77
N ARG A 5 2.22 -5.37 6.90
CA ARG A 5 2.62 -6.52 6.07
C ARG A 5 2.29 -6.30 4.59
N SER A 6 1.12 -5.74 4.28
CA SER A 6 0.69 -5.48 2.90
C SER A 6 1.57 -4.44 2.20
N ILE A 7 1.95 -3.38 2.93
CA ILE A 7 2.90 -2.39 2.41
C ILE A 7 4.29 -2.97 2.27
N GLN A 8 4.72 -3.80 3.24
CA GLN A 8 6.00 -4.49 3.15
C GLN A 8 6.07 -5.37 1.90
N LEU A 9 5.04 -6.17 1.64
CA LEU A 9 4.96 -7.03 0.46
C LEU A 9 4.98 -6.22 -0.84
N ALA A 10 4.22 -5.11 -0.89
CA ALA A 10 4.27 -4.20 -2.04
C ALA A 10 5.67 -3.64 -2.29
N ILE A 11 6.40 -3.25 -1.23
CA ILE A 11 7.78 -2.76 -1.33
C ILE A 11 8.71 -3.85 -1.88
N GLU A 12 8.57 -5.08 -1.41
CA GLU A 12 9.39 -6.23 -1.83
C GLU A 12 9.15 -6.56 -3.31
N ILE A 13 7.89 -6.62 -3.76
CA ILE A 13 7.53 -6.87 -5.17
C ILE A 13 8.08 -5.76 -6.08
N LEU A 14 7.97 -4.50 -5.66
CA LEU A 14 8.34 -3.36 -6.49
C LEU A 14 9.85 -3.08 -6.47
N GLY A 15 10.57 -3.61 -5.47
CA GLY A 15 12.02 -3.42 -5.30
C GLY A 15 12.40 -2.18 -4.50
N GLY A 16 11.51 -1.66 -3.65
CA GLY A 16 11.84 -0.60 -2.70
C GLY A 16 10.76 0.46 -2.46
N GLN A 17 10.91 1.20 -1.36
CA GLN A 17 9.97 2.26 -0.96
C GLN A 17 9.94 3.43 -1.96
N LYS A 18 11.09 3.79 -2.54
CA LYS A 18 11.19 4.87 -3.54
C LYS A 18 10.32 4.56 -4.77
N LYS A 19 10.41 3.34 -5.29
CA LYS A 19 9.66 2.89 -6.47
C LYS A 19 8.15 2.82 -6.20
N LEU A 20 7.75 2.35 -5.02
CA LEU A 20 6.35 2.43 -4.58
C LEU A 20 5.85 3.89 -4.46
N GLY A 21 6.71 4.80 -4.01
CA GLY A 21 6.43 6.24 -3.99
C GLY A 21 6.16 6.78 -5.40
N GLU A 22 7.07 6.53 -6.34
CA GLU A 22 6.95 6.95 -7.74
C GLU A 22 5.66 6.45 -8.40
N ILE A 23 5.32 5.17 -8.20
CA ILE A 23 4.08 4.55 -8.73
C ILE A 23 2.82 5.24 -8.22
N THR A 24 2.83 5.66 -6.94
CA THR A 24 1.68 6.32 -6.30
C THR A 24 1.71 7.83 -6.45
N GLY A 25 2.71 8.41 -7.13
CA GLY A 25 2.91 9.86 -7.18
C GLY A 25 3.21 10.47 -5.81
N THR A 26 3.75 9.68 -4.88
CA THR A 26 4.09 10.09 -3.51
C THR A 26 5.60 10.01 -3.24
N THR A 27 6.01 10.35 -2.03
CA THR A 27 7.42 10.35 -1.61
C THR A 27 7.76 9.10 -0.80
N GLN A 28 9.04 8.70 -0.82
CA GLN A 28 9.53 7.58 0.01
C GLN A 28 9.20 7.75 1.51
N PRO A 29 9.27 8.96 2.13
CA PRO A 29 8.85 9.15 3.51
C PRO A 29 7.35 8.87 3.76
N ASN A 30 6.47 9.11 2.78
CA ASN A 30 5.06 8.75 2.91
C ASN A 30 4.90 7.22 2.92
N VAL A 31 5.61 6.52 2.04
CA VAL A 31 5.65 5.05 2.04
C VAL A 31 6.17 4.51 3.37
N TRP A 32 7.22 5.13 3.93
CA TRP A 32 7.73 4.77 5.26
C TRP A 32 6.65 4.93 6.34
N LYS A 33 5.88 6.02 6.32
CA LYS A 33 4.76 6.22 7.26
C LYS A 33 3.70 5.12 7.11
N TRP A 34 3.39 4.68 5.88
CA TRP A 34 2.47 3.56 5.64
C TRP A 34 3.02 2.25 6.19
N LEU A 35 4.30 1.96 5.91
CA LEU A 35 4.98 0.76 6.39
C LEU A 35 4.98 0.66 7.92
N HIS A 36 5.08 1.79 8.60
CA HIS A 36 5.13 1.86 10.07
C HIS A 36 3.79 2.24 10.72
N ASN A 37 2.67 2.17 9.98
CA ASN A 37 1.33 2.50 10.46
C ASN A 37 1.22 3.91 11.09
N LYS A 38 2.09 4.84 10.69
CA LYS A 38 2.05 6.26 11.09
C LYS A 38 1.03 7.04 10.29
N GLN A 39 0.64 6.53 9.12
CA GLN A 39 -0.37 7.10 8.25
C GLN A 39 -1.02 5.96 7.45
N LYS A 40 -2.33 6.07 7.18
CA LYS A 40 -3.03 5.16 6.25
C LYS A 40 -2.75 5.53 4.80
N VAL A 41 -2.83 4.56 3.91
CA VAL A 41 -2.83 4.79 2.45
C VAL A 41 -4.13 5.52 2.07
N LYS A 42 -4.05 6.59 1.27
CA LYS A 42 -5.27 7.23 0.74
C LYS A 42 -5.97 6.27 -0.22
N ALA A 43 -7.30 6.28 -0.23
CA ALA A 43 -8.09 5.39 -1.08
C ALA A 43 -7.69 5.50 -2.57
N ASP A 44 -7.37 6.71 -3.03
CA ASP A 44 -6.92 7.01 -4.40
C ASP A 44 -5.67 6.22 -4.83
N TYR A 45 -4.79 5.86 -3.88
CA TYR A 45 -3.56 5.12 -4.18
C TYR A 45 -3.77 3.60 -4.16
N VAL A 46 -4.86 3.10 -3.58
CA VAL A 46 -5.10 1.66 -3.43
C VAL A 46 -5.11 0.96 -4.79
N PRO A 47 -5.86 1.43 -5.82
CA PRO A 47 -5.85 0.77 -7.13
C PRO A 47 -4.46 0.76 -7.79
N LEU A 48 -3.64 1.78 -7.56
CA LEU A 48 -2.28 1.86 -8.10
C LEU A 48 -1.38 0.78 -7.50
N ILE A 49 -1.46 0.57 -6.19
CA ILE A 49 -0.68 -0.46 -5.49
C ILE A 49 -1.12 -1.86 -5.90
N VAL A 50 -2.43 -2.11 -5.97
CA VAL A 50 -2.97 -3.41 -6.42
C VAL A 50 -2.51 -3.71 -7.85
N LYS A 51 -2.65 -2.74 -8.76
CA LYS A 51 -2.20 -2.89 -10.15
C LYS A 51 -0.70 -3.15 -10.25
N ALA A 52 0.12 -2.38 -9.53
CA ALA A 52 1.57 -2.49 -9.59
C ALA A 52 2.11 -3.80 -8.97
N THR A 53 1.33 -4.43 -8.08
CA THR A 53 1.64 -5.74 -7.50
C THR A 53 0.95 -6.89 -8.24
N ASN A 54 0.35 -6.64 -9.41
CA ASN A 54 -0.43 -7.62 -10.17
C ASN A 54 -1.50 -8.34 -9.33
N GLY A 55 -2.15 -7.62 -8.40
CA GLY A 55 -3.20 -8.15 -7.54
C GLY A 55 -2.71 -8.97 -6.35
N VAL A 56 -1.39 -9.16 -6.17
CA VAL A 56 -0.85 -9.92 -5.03
C VAL A 56 -1.16 -9.24 -3.71
N VAL A 57 -1.09 -7.90 -3.65
CA VAL A 57 -1.57 -7.12 -2.51
C VAL A 57 -3.00 -6.70 -2.79
N LYS A 58 -3.94 -7.10 -1.93
CA LYS A 58 -5.37 -6.82 -2.14
C LYS A 58 -5.78 -5.46 -1.59
N ALA A 59 -6.82 -4.88 -2.19
CA ALA A 59 -7.35 -3.59 -1.77
C ALA A 59 -7.88 -3.60 -0.32
N CYS A 60 -8.59 -4.67 0.05
CA CYS A 60 -9.14 -4.87 1.39
C CYS A 60 -8.06 -5.02 2.47
N GLU A 61 -6.85 -5.47 2.12
CA GLU A 61 -5.71 -5.56 3.05
C GLU A 61 -5.04 -4.20 3.28
N LEU A 62 -5.05 -3.32 2.27
CA LEU A 62 -4.49 -1.97 2.37
C LEU A 62 -5.40 -1.03 3.16
N ARG A 63 -6.72 -1.21 3.04
CA ARG A 63 -7.75 -0.40 3.69
C ARG A 63 -8.87 -1.27 4.27
N PRO A 64 -8.56 -2.11 5.29
CA PRO A 64 -9.57 -2.92 5.97
C PRO A 64 -10.61 -2.07 6.71
N ASP A 65 -10.33 -0.78 6.91
CA ASP A 65 -11.25 0.20 7.47
C ASP A 65 -12.29 0.74 6.47
N LEU A 66 -12.22 0.37 5.18
CA LEU A 66 -13.19 0.74 4.15
C LEU A 66 -13.78 -0.48 3.43
N PRO A 67 -14.48 -1.39 4.13
CA PRO A 67 -15.02 -2.62 3.53
C PRO A 67 -16.10 -2.34 2.48
N GLU A 68 -16.81 -1.22 2.55
CA GLU A 68 -17.79 -0.82 1.52
C GLU A 68 -17.12 -0.40 0.21
N LEU A 69 -15.91 0.15 0.27
CA LEU A 69 -15.15 0.57 -0.92
C LEU A 69 -14.22 -0.54 -1.43
N PHE A 70 -13.69 -1.35 -0.52
CA PHE A 70 -12.78 -2.45 -0.80
C PHE A 70 -13.27 -3.71 -0.07
N PRO A 71 -14.29 -4.38 -0.62
CA PRO A 71 -14.86 -5.56 0.02
C PRO A 71 -13.81 -6.68 0.11
N PRO A 72 -13.86 -7.50 1.18
CA PRO A 72 -13.09 -8.74 1.22
C PRO A 72 -13.59 -9.66 0.10
N GLU A 73 -12.65 -10.26 -0.62
CA GLU A 73 -12.92 -11.34 -1.58
C GLU A 73 -13.14 -12.68 -0.86
#